data_AF-A0A2N5GVI0-F1
#
_entry.id   AF-A0A2N5GVI0-F1
#
_cell.length_a   1.000
_cell.length_b   1.000
_cell.length_c   1.000
_cell.angle_alpha   90.00
_cell.angle_beta   90.00
_cell.angle_gamma   90.00
#
_symmetry.space_group_name_H-M   'P 1'
#
loop_
_entity.id
_entity.type
_entity.pdbx_description
1 polymer ?
#
loop_
_entity_poly.entity_id
_entity_poly.type
_entity_poly.pdbx_seq_one_letter_code
_entity_poly.pdbx_strand_id
1 'polypeptide(L)'
;MAPSKIHPRHSGPPRFGTGGNVEKWDNSVKVSYLSPEELQKYRNGEHGGIKLFTYDDFLRLKAEGKSNEEIAKEMKMSPATLYKRIKAWKMDILQGKNKDVQAPKENKELLREKEAVPPEKPAQLEQLVEGFKGKLKAAQDECQQKDKTIEELNNKVSYWQQRAERAELQPVDQADYESLEKELVAVREELQSCQELFDEVSAAKENAAKEILTLNNQVNRLSEALNERNHLYENLLEQYKTLQQEIGPIRQLAFLKLQQDVSLGG
;
A
#
# COMPACT_ATOMS: atom_id res chain seq x y z
N MET A 1 43.86 -14.34 -50.51
CA MET A 1 43.80 -14.56 -49.06
C MET A 1 45.13 -14.13 -48.47
N ALA A 2 45.15 -12.99 -47.80
CA ALA A 2 46.35 -12.38 -47.22
C ALA A 2 46.44 -12.73 -45.72
N PRO A 3 47.61 -13.15 -45.20
CA PRO A 3 47.78 -13.38 -43.77
C PRO A 3 47.95 -12.06 -43.01
N SER A 4 47.27 -11.97 -41.87
CA SER A 4 47.27 -10.84 -40.94
C SER A 4 48.62 -10.68 -40.23
N LYS A 5 49.12 -9.44 -40.20
CA LYS A 5 50.36 -9.02 -39.53
C LYS A 5 50.16 -9.00 -38.01
N ILE A 6 50.91 -9.83 -37.29
CA ILE A 6 51.02 -9.77 -35.82
C ILE A 6 52.16 -8.80 -35.48
N HIS A 7 51.85 -7.73 -34.73
CA HIS A 7 52.84 -6.74 -34.29
C HIS A 7 53.65 -7.27 -33.07
N PRO A 8 54.99 -7.15 -33.07
CA PRO A 8 55.83 -7.59 -31.96
C PRO A 8 56.27 -6.40 -31.09
N ARG A 9 55.59 -6.11 -29.97
CA ARG A 9 56.15 -5.27 -28.89
C ARG A 9 55.54 -5.62 -27.52
N HIS A 10 56.33 -6.33 -26.71
CA HIS A 10 56.62 -6.06 -25.29
C HIS A 10 57.06 -7.34 -24.56
N SER A 11 58.32 -7.73 -24.81
CA SER A 11 59.03 -8.68 -23.95
C SER A 11 60.30 -7.99 -23.44
N GLY A 12 60.13 -7.05 -22.51
CA GLY A 12 61.21 -6.53 -21.69
C GLY A 12 61.08 -7.10 -20.27
N PRO A 13 62.19 -7.47 -19.59
CA PRO A 13 62.12 -8.01 -18.24
C PRO A 13 61.60 -6.96 -17.23
N PRO A 14 60.93 -7.38 -16.13
CA PRO A 14 60.36 -6.48 -15.14
C PRO A 14 61.45 -5.62 -14.49
N ARG A 15 61.37 -4.30 -14.65
CA ARG A 15 62.23 -3.35 -13.92
C ARG A 15 61.61 -3.11 -12.54
N PHE A 16 62.15 -3.76 -11.51
CA PHE A 16 61.94 -3.31 -10.13
C PHE A 16 62.67 -1.97 -9.96
N GLY A 17 61.91 -0.91 -9.67
CA GLY A 17 62.43 0.43 -9.51
C GLY A 17 63.41 0.52 -8.33
N THR A 18 64.70 0.66 -8.63
CA THR A 18 65.71 1.23 -7.73
C THR A 18 65.52 2.75 -7.70
N GLY A 19 64.43 3.20 -7.10
CA GLY A 19 64.20 4.61 -6.79
C GLY A 19 64.94 4.95 -5.49
N GLY A 20 66.07 5.65 -5.62
CA GLY A 20 66.80 6.19 -4.49
C GLY A 20 65.96 7.25 -3.76
N ASN A 21 65.45 6.87 -2.58
CA ASN A 21 65.12 7.76 -1.47
C ASN A 21 64.96 6.85 -0.24
N VAL A 22 66.09 6.46 0.35
CA VAL A 22 66.10 5.94 1.73
C VAL A 22 65.89 7.15 2.63
N GLU A 23 64.65 7.60 2.75
CA GLU A 23 64.24 8.39 3.89
C GLU A 23 64.64 7.59 5.13
N LYS A 24 65.49 8.18 5.97
CA LYS A 24 65.80 7.62 7.28
C LYS A 24 64.51 7.69 8.07
N TRP A 25 63.75 6.59 8.13
CA TRP A 25 62.60 6.50 9.01
C TRP A 25 63.13 6.71 10.42
N ASP A 26 62.72 7.82 11.04
CA ASP A 26 63.03 8.12 12.42
C ASP A 26 62.29 7.09 13.27
N ASN A 27 62.95 5.96 13.55
CA ASN A 27 62.42 4.85 14.32
C ASN A 27 62.32 5.19 15.83
N SER A 28 62.39 6.47 16.21
CA SER A 28 62.07 6.94 17.55
C SER A 28 60.55 6.95 17.79
N VAL A 29 59.86 5.86 17.44
CA VAL A 29 58.52 5.60 17.96
C VAL A 29 58.67 5.35 19.46
N LYS A 30 58.51 6.41 20.25
CA LYS A 30 58.40 6.29 21.71
C LYS A 30 57.13 5.49 21.99
N VAL A 31 57.28 4.20 22.23
CA VAL A 31 56.20 3.33 22.69
C VAL A 31 55.91 3.70 24.14
N SER A 32 55.13 4.74 24.36
CA SER A 32 54.53 5.00 25.66
C SER A 32 53.44 3.96 25.87
N TYR A 33 53.68 3.00 26.75
CA TYR A 33 52.66 2.07 27.20
C TYR A 33 51.59 2.87 27.95
N LEU A 34 50.43 3.08 27.31
CA LEU A 34 49.26 3.63 27.99
C LEU A 34 48.86 2.65 29.11
N SER A 35 48.61 3.18 30.30
CA SER A 35 48.02 2.38 31.38
C SER A 35 46.63 1.86 30.96
N PRO A 36 46.14 0.74 31.54
CA PRO A 36 44.83 0.17 31.17
C PRO A 36 43.67 1.19 31.24
N GLU A 37 43.73 2.11 32.20
CA GLU A 37 42.75 3.19 32.35
C GLU A 37 42.88 4.25 31.25
N GLU A 38 44.10 4.66 30.88
CA GLU A 38 44.33 5.59 29.78
C GLU A 38 43.97 4.98 28.42
N LEU A 39 44.13 3.66 28.27
CA LEU A 39 43.74 2.92 27.08
C LEU A 39 42.22 2.87 26.91
N GLN A 40 41.47 2.77 28.02
CA GLN A 40 40.02 2.91 27.99
C GLN A 40 39.58 4.33 27.63
N LYS A 41 40.22 5.36 28.21
CA LYS A 41 39.96 6.77 27.85
C LYS A 41 40.23 7.02 26.37
N TYR A 42 41.33 6.50 25.84
CA TYR A 42 41.68 6.58 24.42
C TYR A 42 40.66 5.84 23.53
N ARG A 43 40.19 4.64 23.93
CA ARG A 43 39.13 3.90 23.23
C ARG A 43 37.77 4.60 23.26
N ASN A 44 37.49 5.36 24.31
CA ASN A 44 36.27 6.14 24.47
C ASN A 44 36.30 7.47 23.70
N GLY A 45 37.44 7.82 23.11
CA GLY A 45 37.60 9.00 22.25
C GLY A 45 38.18 10.23 22.96
N GLU A 46 38.74 10.08 24.16
CA GLU A 46 39.44 11.15 24.87
C GLU A 46 40.91 11.25 24.41
N HIS A 47 41.50 12.45 24.47
CA HIS A 47 42.90 12.73 24.07
C HIS A 47 43.31 12.31 22.64
N GLY A 48 42.43 12.52 21.66
CA GLY A 48 42.73 12.25 20.25
C GLY A 48 42.48 10.81 19.81
N GLY A 49 41.94 9.96 20.70
CA GLY A 49 41.42 8.65 20.33
C GLY A 49 40.15 8.74 19.48
N ILE A 50 39.93 7.76 18.61
CA ILE A 50 38.68 7.62 17.85
C ILE A 50 37.81 6.63 18.63
N LYS A 51 36.61 7.06 19.05
CA LYS A 51 35.66 6.18 19.73
C LYS A 51 35.33 4.99 18.83
N LEU A 52 35.73 3.81 19.27
CA LEU A 52 35.47 2.56 18.57
C LEU A 52 34.07 2.08 18.92
N PHE A 53 33.11 2.44 18.08
CA PHE A 53 31.74 1.93 18.20
C PHE A 53 31.71 0.42 17.94
N THR A 54 31.10 -0.31 18.87
CA THR A 54 30.92 -1.76 18.81
C THR A 54 29.54 -2.12 18.24
N TYR A 55 29.33 -3.40 17.94
CA TYR A 55 28.01 -3.88 17.53
C TYR A 55 26.96 -3.68 18.62
N ASP A 56 27.34 -3.80 19.89
CA ASP A 56 26.43 -3.60 21.03
C ASP A 56 25.98 -2.14 21.14
N ASP A 57 26.86 -1.18 20.85
CA ASP A 57 26.49 0.25 20.79
C ASP A 57 25.46 0.51 19.69
N PHE A 58 25.63 -0.14 18.53
CA PHE A 58 24.65 -0.07 17.44
C PHE A 58 23.30 -0.66 17.85
N LEU A 59 23.28 -1.82 18.53
CA LEU A 59 22.04 -2.44 19.00
C LEU A 59 21.33 -1.60 20.06
N ARG A 60 22.06 -0.97 20.98
CA ARG A 60 21.49 -0.05 21.97
C ARG A 60 20.80 1.14 21.30
N LEU A 61 21.48 1.81 20.38
CA LEU A 61 20.92 2.94 19.65
C LEU A 61 19.71 2.53 18.77
N LYS A 62 19.71 1.29 18.27
CA LYS A 62 18.56 0.74 17.54
C LYS A 62 17.37 0.45 18.46
N ALA A 63 17.62 -0.03 19.67
CA ALA A 63 16.59 -0.25 20.69
C ALA A 63 15.98 1.06 21.19
N GLU A 64 16.73 2.16 21.17
CA GLU A 64 16.24 3.53 21.41
C GLU A 64 15.35 4.08 20.28
N GLY A 65 15.14 3.32 19.19
CA GLY A 65 14.27 3.71 18.08
C GLY A 65 14.93 4.58 17.01
N LYS A 66 16.24 4.84 17.09
CA LYS A 66 16.95 5.71 16.14
C LYS A 66 17.04 5.08 14.74
N SER A 67 16.91 5.93 13.73
CA SER A 67 17.09 5.52 12.32
C SER A 67 18.57 5.24 12.02
N ASN A 68 18.88 4.45 10.99
CA ASN A 68 20.28 4.14 10.66
C ASN A 68 21.07 5.40 10.27
N GLU A 69 20.39 6.42 9.74
CA GLU A 69 21.00 7.71 9.41
C GLU A 69 21.34 8.53 10.65
N GLU A 70 20.45 8.52 11.66
CA GLU A 70 20.71 9.15 12.96
C GLU A 70 21.86 8.47 13.69
N ILE A 71 21.88 7.13 13.68
CA ILE A 71 22.97 6.35 14.27
C ILE A 71 24.30 6.65 13.56
N ALA A 72 24.30 6.78 12.24
CA ALA A 72 25.51 7.14 11.50
C ALA A 72 26.04 8.53 11.91
N LYS A 73 25.14 9.51 12.07
CA LYS A 73 25.48 10.86 12.55
C LYS A 73 26.02 10.84 13.98
N GLU A 74 25.38 10.10 14.89
CA GLU A 74 25.81 9.95 16.29
C GLU A 74 27.17 9.26 16.41
N MET A 75 27.41 8.27 15.54
CA MET A 75 28.69 7.58 15.45
C MET A 75 29.76 8.34 14.64
N LYS A 76 29.46 9.56 14.18
CA LYS A 76 30.35 10.41 13.35
C LYS A 76 30.94 9.66 12.15
N MET A 77 30.14 8.82 11.49
CA MET A 77 30.55 8.08 10.29
C MET A 77 29.53 8.23 9.16
N SER A 78 29.94 8.00 7.91
CA SER A 78 28.99 8.04 6.80
C SER A 78 28.02 6.85 6.85
N PRO A 79 26.76 7.01 6.40
CA PRO A 79 25.79 5.90 6.36
C PRO A 79 26.32 4.67 5.62
N ALA A 80 27.02 4.88 4.50
CA ALA A 80 27.67 3.79 3.74
C ALA A 80 28.73 3.04 4.57
N THR A 81 29.49 3.73 5.42
CA THR A 81 30.48 3.12 6.32
C THR A 81 29.81 2.34 7.43
N LEU A 82 28.71 2.87 7.99
CA LEU A 82 27.90 2.16 8.97
C LEU A 82 27.32 0.86 8.39
N TYR A 83 26.76 0.89 7.18
CA TYR A 83 26.25 -0.32 6.51
C TYR A 83 27.34 -1.38 6.28
N LYS A 84 28.55 -0.96 5.87
CA LYS A 84 29.70 -1.87 5.74
C LYS A 84 30.09 -2.50 7.07
N ARG A 85 30.11 -1.72 8.17
CA ARG A 85 30.40 -2.23 9.52
C ARG A 85 29.33 -3.18 10.04
N ILE A 86 28.05 -2.85 9.88
CA ILE A 86 26.93 -3.73 10.25
C ILE A 86 27.04 -5.07 9.51
N LYS A 87 27.35 -5.02 8.21
CA LYS A 87 27.53 -6.24 7.41
C LYS A 87 28.71 -7.06 7.92
N ALA A 88 29.86 -6.42 8.22
CA ALA A 88 31.01 -7.10 8.80
C ALA A 88 30.69 -7.74 10.16
N TRP A 89 30.06 -7.01 11.08
CA TRP A 89 29.64 -7.53 12.39
C TRP A 89 28.69 -8.71 12.27
N LYS A 90 27.71 -8.66 11.36
CA LYS A 90 26.82 -9.80 11.10
C LYS A 90 27.57 -11.01 10.56
N MET A 91 28.55 -10.79 9.68
CA MET A 91 29.38 -11.88 9.15
C MET A 91 30.31 -12.48 10.21
N ASP A 92 30.84 -11.67 11.13
CA ASP A 92 31.70 -12.14 12.22
C ASP A 92 30.92 -12.97 13.26
N ILE A 93 29.67 -12.61 13.52
CA ILE A 93 28.74 -13.39 14.35
C ILE A 93 28.41 -14.73 13.67
N LEU A 94 28.13 -14.72 12.37
CA LEU A 94 27.82 -15.94 11.60
C LEU A 94 29.03 -16.87 11.43
N GLN A 95 30.25 -16.33 11.40
CA GLN A 95 31.49 -17.11 11.30
C GLN A 95 32.01 -17.58 12.67
N GLY A 96 31.32 -17.30 13.78
CA GLY A 96 31.68 -17.80 15.11
C GLY A 96 33.06 -17.33 15.60
N LYS A 97 33.60 -16.22 15.07
CA LYS A 97 34.94 -15.72 15.41
C LYS A 97 35.02 -14.98 16.74
N ASN A 98 33.88 -14.67 17.38
CA ASN A 98 33.85 -14.16 18.75
C ASN A 98 33.84 -15.32 19.76
N LYS A 99 35.03 -15.78 20.16
CA LYS A 99 35.21 -16.64 21.35
C LYS A 99 35.23 -15.87 22.68
N ASP A 100 35.14 -14.54 22.66
CA ASP A 100 35.26 -13.70 23.86
C ASP A 100 34.03 -12.81 24.10
N VAL A 101 32.83 -13.39 24.08
CA VAL A 101 31.73 -12.87 24.91
C VAL A 101 31.69 -13.72 26.16
N GLN A 102 32.57 -13.38 27.12
CA GLN A 102 32.39 -13.84 28.49
C GLN A 102 31.08 -13.22 29.01
N ALA A 103 30.04 -14.04 29.14
CA ALA A 103 29.00 -13.77 30.11
C ALA A 103 29.67 -13.55 31.48
N PRO A 104 29.23 -12.59 32.31
CA PRO A 104 29.83 -12.34 33.62
C PRO A 104 29.80 -13.63 34.44
N LYS A 105 30.99 -14.17 34.73
CA LYS A 105 31.17 -15.33 35.61
C LYS A 105 31.13 -14.88 37.07
N GLU A 106 29.99 -14.38 37.52
CA GLU A 106 29.66 -14.30 38.93
C GLU A 106 28.44 -15.20 39.14
N ASN A 107 28.69 -16.50 39.33
CA ASN A 107 27.79 -17.48 39.95
C ASN A 107 28.35 -18.91 39.81
N LYS A 108 29.62 -19.11 40.16
CA LYS A 108 30.19 -20.47 40.36
C LYS A 108 30.28 -20.89 41.83
N GLU A 109 29.87 -20.03 42.76
CA GLU A 109 29.87 -20.35 44.20
C GLU A 109 28.53 -20.90 44.74
N LEU A 110 27.42 -20.81 44.00
CA LEU A 110 26.10 -21.23 44.49
C LEU A 110 25.72 -22.70 44.21
N LEU A 111 26.64 -23.52 43.70
CA LEU A 111 26.39 -24.95 43.44
C LEU A 111 26.83 -25.87 44.60
N ARG A 112 26.99 -25.32 45.80
CA ARG A 112 27.16 -26.07 47.06
C ARG A 112 26.12 -25.67 48.09
N GLU A 113 24.84 -25.75 47.73
CA GLU A 113 23.78 -25.93 48.72
C GLU A 113 22.71 -26.81 48.09
N LYS A 114 22.92 -28.13 48.22
CA LYS A 114 21.80 -29.06 48.27
C LYS A 114 21.09 -28.77 49.58
N GLU A 115 19.82 -28.35 49.53
CA GLU A 115 18.75 -28.88 50.38
C GLU A 115 17.37 -28.31 50.02
N ALA A 116 16.41 -29.23 49.93
CA ALA A 116 14.96 -29.07 50.11
C ALA A 116 14.15 -28.10 49.21
N VAL A 117 13.51 -28.61 48.14
CA VAL A 117 12.31 -27.99 47.52
C VAL A 117 11.34 -29.10 47.02
N PRO A 118 9.99 -28.99 47.19
CA PRO A 118 9.00 -30.08 47.14
C PRO A 118 8.54 -30.47 45.71
N PRO A 119 7.79 -31.59 45.53
CA PRO A 119 7.57 -32.26 44.24
C PRO A 119 6.53 -31.64 43.29
N GLU A 120 6.26 -30.33 43.32
CA GLU A 120 5.19 -29.71 42.51
C GLU A 120 5.64 -28.90 41.27
N LYS A 121 6.95 -28.79 40.97
CA LYS A 121 7.47 -27.94 39.88
C LYS A 121 7.65 -28.51 38.44
N PRO A 122 7.56 -29.82 38.13
CA PRO A 122 7.88 -30.30 36.77
C PRO A 122 6.83 -29.93 35.72
N ALA A 123 5.54 -29.87 36.09
CA ALA A 123 4.45 -29.61 35.15
C ALA A 123 4.45 -28.19 34.56
N GLN A 124 4.86 -27.18 35.35
CA GLN A 124 4.95 -25.79 34.88
C GLN A 124 6.12 -25.58 33.92
N LEU A 125 7.24 -26.30 34.13
CA LEU A 125 8.39 -26.27 33.24
C LEU A 125 8.10 -26.97 31.91
N GLU A 126 7.38 -28.09 31.92
CA GLU A 126 6.95 -28.78 30.70
C GLU A 126 6.00 -27.91 29.87
N GLN A 127 5.01 -27.25 30.49
CA GLN A 127 4.13 -26.31 29.80
C GLN A 127 4.91 -25.12 29.19
N LEU A 128 5.91 -24.60 29.90
CA LEU A 128 6.74 -23.50 29.40
C LEU A 128 7.60 -23.94 28.20
N VAL A 129 8.19 -25.13 28.28
CA VAL A 129 8.98 -25.73 27.19
C VAL A 129 8.11 -26.00 25.96
N GLU A 130 6.90 -26.51 26.15
CA GLU A 130 5.94 -26.73 25.06
C GLU A 130 5.53 -25.39 24.42
N GLY A 131 5.31 -24.36 25.24
CA GLY A 131 5.07 -22.99 24.78
C GLY A 131 6.23 -22.39 23.98
N PHE A 132 7.48 -22.63 24.39
CA PHE A 132 8.66 -22.20 23.65
C PHE A 132 8.87 -22.98 22.35
N LYS A 133 8.60 -24.29 22.32
CA LYS A 133 8.63 -25.08 21.08
C LYS A 133 7.59 -24.58 20.08
N GLY A 134 6.39 -24.23 20.55
CA GLY A 134 5.34 -23.62 19.72
C GLY A 134 5.78 -22.28 19.11
N LYS A 135 6.36 -21.39 19.94
CA LYS A 135 6.90 -20.11 19.47
C LYS A 135 8.07 -20.28 18.49
N LEU A 136 8.94 -21.26 18.72
CA LEU A 136 10.08 -21.56 17.85
C LEU A 136 9.60 -22.05 16.48
N LYS A 137 8.61 -22.95 16.45
CA LYS A 137 8.02 -23.45 15.20
C LYS A 137 7.31 -22.33 14.43
N ALA A 138 6.55 -21.48 15.12
CA ALA A 138 5.88 -20.32 14.51
C ALA A 138 6.90 -19.33 13.90
N ALA A 139 7.98 -19.02 14.62
CA ALA A 139 9.04 -18.16 14.11
C ALA A 139 9.77 -18.78 12.90
N GLN A 140 9.96 -20.11 12.90
CA GLN A 140 10.56 -20.83 11.79
C GLN A 140 9.67 -20.80 10.53
N ASP A 141 8.36 -21.00 10.69
CA ASP A 141 7.39 -20.92 9.59
C ASP A 141 7.31 -19.50 9.03
N GLU A 142 7.37 -18.48 9.90
CA GLU A 142 7.40 -17.06 9.49
C GLU A 142 8.69 -16.72 8.71
N CYS A 143 9.85 -17.24 9.13
CA CYS A 143 11.09 -17.09 8.38
C CYS A 143 11.00 -17.73 6.98
N GLN A 144 10.43 -18.93 6.87
CA GLN A 144 10.26 -19.59 5.57
C GLN A 144 9.31 -18.82 4.64
N GLN A 145 8.25 -18.21 5.18
CA GLN A 145 7.38 -17.33 4.40
C GLN A 145 8.13 -16.09 3.91
N LYS A 146 8.91 -15.46 4.78
CA LYS A 146 9.73 -14.30 4.40
C LYS A 146 10.77 -14.65 3.34
N ASP A 147 11.42 -15.80 3.42
CA ASP A 147 12.38 -16.24 2.40
C ASP A 147 11.71 -16.43 1.02
N LYS A 148 10.51 -17.01 0.97
CA LYS A 148 9.71 -17.09 -0.26
C LYS A 148 9.39 -15.71 -0.84
N THR A 149 8.98 -14.76 -0.01
CA THR A 149 8.71 -13.39 -0.47
C THR A 149 9.96 -12.68 -0.99
N ILE A 150 11.13 -12.96 -0.39
CA ILE A 150 12.42 -12.42 -0.85
C ILE A 150 12.78 -13.01 -2.23
N GLU A 151 12.58 -14.31 -2.44
CA GLU A 151 12.77 -14.94 -3.75
C GLU A 151 11.85 -14.33 -4.82
N GLU A 152 10.56 -14.13 -4.52
CA GLU A 152 9.62 -13.49 -5.45
C GLU A 152 10.03 -12.05 -5.79
N LEU A 153 10.46 -11.27 -4.80
CA LEU A 153 10.94 -9.91 -5.02
C LEU A 153 12.24 -9.89 -5.83
N ASN A 154 13.18 -10.80 -5.56
CA ASN A 154 14.41 -10.92 -6.34
C ASN A 154 14.14 -11.28 -7.80
N ASN A 155 13.17 -12.17 -8.07
CA ASN A 155 12.74 -12.50 -9.42
C ASN A 155 12.14 -11.27 -10.14
N LYS A 156 11.33 -10.47 -9.45
CA LYS A 156 10.80 -9.21 -10.01
C LYS A 156 11.91 -8.19 -10.31
N VAL A 157 12.87 -8.03 -9.41
CA VAL A 157 14.02 -7.13 -9.62
C VAL A 157 14.83 -7.58 -10.84
N SER A 158 15.11 -8.87 -10.97
CA SER A 158 15.82 -9.42 -12.13
C SER A 158 15.07 -9.18 -13.44
N TYR A 159 13.74 -9.35 -13.45
CA TYR A 159 12.90 -9.03 -14.61
C TYR A 159 13.01 -7.55 -15.01
N TRP A 160 12.92 -6.63 -14.05
CA TRP A 160 13.00 -5.20 -14.33
C TRP A 160 14.40 -4.76 -14.76
N GLN A 161 15.45 -5.34 -14.20
CA GLN A 161 16.84 -5.10 -14.66
C GLN A 161 17.03 -5.56 -16.11
N GLN A 162 16.58 -6.76 -16.44
CA GLN A 162 16.67 -7.28 -17.81
C GLN A 162 15.86 -6.43 -18.80
N ARG A 163 14.71 -5.89 -18.37
CA ARG A 163 13.88 -5.00 -19.20
C ARG A 163 14.54 -3.63 -19.39
N ALA A 164 15.17 -3.07 -18.36
CA ALA A 164 15.93 -1.83 -18.45
C ALA A 164 17.12 -1.98 -19.41
N GLU A 165 17.89 -3.07 -19.29
CA GLU A 165 19.01 -3.36 -20.20
C GLU A 165 18.54 -3.50 -21.65
N ARG A 166 17.39 -4.14 -21.91
CA ARG A 166 16.81 -4.21 -23.27
C ARG A 166 16.38 -2.84 -23.79
N ALA A 167 15.84 -1.98 -22.94
CA ALA A 167 15.44 -0.63 -23.32
C ALA A 167 16.65 0.30 -23.58
N GLU A 168 17.79 0.07 -22.92
CA GLU A 168 19.04 0.78 -23.21
C GLU A 168 19.72 0.29 -24.50
N LEU A 169 19.54 -0.98 -24.87
CA LEU A 169 20.18 -1.60 -26.04
C LEU A 169 19.38 -1.45 -27.35
N GLN A 170 18.10 -1.08 -27.28
CA GLN A 170 17.31 -0.74 -28.46
C GLN A 170 17.01 0.75 -28.44
N PRO A 171 17.66 1.58 -29.30
CA PRO A 171 17.05 2.86 -29.62
C PRO A 171 15.65 2.53 -30.15
N VAL A 172 14.62 3.05 -29.50
CA VAL A 172 13.27 3.00 -30.07
C VAL A 172 13.40 3.69 -31.42
N ASP A 173 13.19 2.93 -32.49
CA ASP A 173 13.32 3.46 -33.84
C ASP A 173 12.41 4.68 -33.96
N GLN A 174 12.91 5.77 -34.53
CA GLN A 174 12.16 7.02 -34.67
C GLN A 174 10.76 6.80 -35.29
N ALA A 175 10.64 5.78 -36.14
CA ALA A 175 9.40 5.33 -36.76
C ALA A 175 8.36 4.80 -35.75
N ASP A 176 8.78 4.11 -34.69
CA ASP A 176 7.88 3.60 -33.66
C ASP A 176 7.34 4.74 -32.80
N TYR A 177 8.15 5.76 -32.52
CA TYR A 177 7.69 6.97 -31.84
C TYR A 177 6.68 7.75 -32.68
N GLU A 178 6.94 7.96 -33.97
CA GLU A 178 6.02 8.62 -34.89
C GLU A 178 4.70 7.84 -35.05
N SER A 179 4.75 6.51 -35.04
CA SER A 179 3.55 5.67 -35.05
C SER A 179 2.74 5.86 -33.77
N LEU A 180 3.39 5.82 -32.61
CA LEU A 180 2.73 6.02 -31.32
C LEU A 180 2.12 7.42 -31.20
N GLU A 181 2.79 8.44 -31.73
CA GLU A 181 2.29 9.81 -31.72
C GLU A 181 1.03 9.96 -32.59
N LYS A 182 0.99 9.33 -33.76
CA LYS A 182 -0.22 9.29 -34.61
C LYS A 182 -1.37 8.57 -33.91
N GLU A 183 -1.10 7.45 -33.25
CA GLU A 183 -2.13 6.75 -32.46
C GLU A 183 -2.64 7.61 -31.30
N LEU A 184 -1.75 8.32 -30.60
CA LEU A 184 -2.15 9.25 -29.53
C LEU A 184 -3.00 10.41 -30.04
N VAL A 185 -2.71 10.94 -31.24
CA VAL A 185 -3.55 11.97 -31.88
C VAL A 185 -4.92 11.41 -32.23
N ALA A 186 -4.98 10.24 -32.87
CA ALA A 186 -6.24 9.58 -33.22
C ALA A 186 -7.11 9.30 -31.98
N VAL A 187 -6.51 8.77 -30.91
CA VAL A 187 -7.21 8.52 -29.64
C VAL A 187 -7.72 9.83 -29.01
N ARG A 188 -6.98 10.94 -29.13
CA ARG A 188 -7.45 12.25 -28.63
C ARG A 188 -8.63 12.79 -29.43
N GLU A 189 -8.61 12.63 -30.76
CA GLU A 189 -9.73 13.03 -31.61
C GLU A 189 -10.98 12.19 -31.32
N GLU A 190 -10.82 10.87 -31.14
CA GLU A 190 -11.91 9.99 -30.72
C GLU A 190 -12.45 10.36 -29.33
N LEU A 191 -11.56 10.67 -28.38
CA LEU A 191 -11.95 11.12 -27.04
C LEU A 191 -12.77 12.42 -27.11
N GLN A 192 -12.33 13.38 -27.92
CA GLN A 192 -13.04 14.64 -28.10
C GLN A 192 -14.41 14.41 -28.75
N SER A 193 -14.50 13.57 -29.77
CA SER A 193 -15.78 13.21 -30.39
C SER A 193 -16.73 12.54 -29.39
N CYS A 194 -16.22 11.64 -28.54
CA CYS A 194 -17.01 11.01 -27.48
C CYS A 194 -17.51 12.03 -26.44
N GLN A 195 -16.70 13.04 -26.10
CA GLN A 195 -17.10 14.12 -25.20
C GLN A 195 -18.23 14.97 -25.79
N GLU A 196 -18.13 15.35 -27.07
CA GLU A 196 -19.18 16.10 -27.77
C GLU A 196 -20.51 15.31 -27.80
N LEU A 197 -20.44 14.00 -28.12
CA LEU A 197 -21.62 13.12 -28.08
C LEU A 197 -22.22 12.99 -26.68
N PHE A 198 -21.36 12.92 -25.66
CA PHE A 198 -21.82 12.86 -24.27
C PHE A 198 -22.57 14.13 -23.85
N ASP A 199 -22.07 15.29 -24.25
CA ASP A 199 -22.71 16.58 -23.96
C ASP A 199 -24.05 16.71 -24.70
N GLU A 200 -24.12 16.27 -25.97
CA GLU A 200 -25.36 16.24 -26.75
C GLU A 200 -26.42 15.33 -26.10
N VAL A 201 -26.03 14.10 -25.72
CA VAL A 201 -26.93 13.15 -25.04
C VAL A 201 -27.38 13.70 -23.68
N SER A 202 -26.49 14.38 -22.96
CA SER A 202 -26.82 14.99 -21.67
C SER A 202 -27.84 16.13 -21.82
N ALA A 203 -27.67 16.98 -22.84
CA ALA A 203 -28.63 18.03 -23.16
C ALA A 203 -30.00 17.45 -23.60
N ALA A 204 -29.98 16.41 -24.45
CA ALA A 204 -31.20 15.72 -24.88
C ALA A 204 -31.95 15.09 -23.69
N LYS A 205 -31.22 14.47 -22.75
CA LYS A 205 -31.80 13.92 -21.52
C LYS A 205 -32.45 14.99 -20.65
N GLU A 206 -31.83 16.16 -20.50
CA GLU A 206 -32.40 17.26 -19.73
C GLU A 206 -33.70 17.78 -20.37
N ASN A 207 -33.72 17.91 -21.70
CA ASN A 207 -34.92 18.31 -22.44
C ASN A 207 -36.06 17.30 -22.29
N ALA A 208 -35.77 16.00 -22.41
CA ALA A 208 -36.75 14.94 -22.19
C ALA A 208 -37.30 14.95 -20.75
N ALA A 209 -36.46 15.22 -19.74
CA ALA A 209 -36.91 15.34 -18.35
C ALA A 209 -37.86 16.53 -18.15
N LYS A 210 -37.59 17.67 -18.81
CA LYS A 210 -38.50 18.83 -18.81
C LYS A 210 -39.84 18.49 -19.46
N GLU A 211 -39.83 17.77 -20.58
CA GLU A 211 -41.06 17.35 -21.27
C GLU A 211 -41.89 16.35 -20.45
N ILE A 212 -41.25 15.38 -19.79
CA ILE A 212 -41.95 14.47 -18.87
C ILE A 212 -42.66 15.26 -17.76
N LEU A 213 -42.00 16.29 -17.21
CA LEU A 213 -42.58 17.13 -16.17
C LEU A 213 -43.79 17.93 -16.69
N THR A 214 -43.71 18.49 -17.91
CA THR A 214 -44.85 19.20 -18.49
C THR A 214 -46.02 18.28 -18.79
N LEU A 215 -45.77 17.08 -19.33
CA LEU A 215 -46.80 16.07 -19.59
C LEU A 215 -47.45 15.56 -18.30
N ASN A 216 -46.68 15.29 -17.25
CA ASN A 216 -47.24 14.91 -15.95
C ASN A 216 -48.16 15.99 -15.38
N ASN A 217 -47.76 17.25 -15.49
CA ASN A 217 -48.63 18.36 -15.07
C ASN A 217 -49.92 18.43 -15.89
N GLN A 218 -49.88 18.14 -17.19
CA GLN A 218 -51.08 18.06 -18.02
C GLN A 218 -51.98 16.89 -17.62
N VAL A 219 -51.41 15.70 -17.37
CA VAL A 219 -52.14 14.53 -16.90
C VAL A 219 -52.84 14.81 -15.58
N ASN A 220 -52.17 15.47 -14.63
CA ASN A 220 -52.77 15.83 -13.35
C ASN A 220 -53.98 16.76 -13.53
N ARG A 221 -53.85 17.81 -14.35
CA ARG A 221 -54.96 18.74 -14.66
C ARG A 221 -56.15 18.02 -15.32
N LEU A 222 -55.88 17.11 -16.25
CA LEU A 222 -56.92 16.33 -16.91
C LEU A 222 -57.60 15.36 -15.94
N SER A 223 -56.84 14.77 -15.02
CA SER A 223 -57.37 13.91 -13.95
C SER A 223 -58.31 14.69 -13.02
N GLU A 224 -57.91 15.89 -12.59
CA GLU A 224 -58.75 16.80 -11.80
C GLU A 224 -60.04 17.15 -12.54
N ALA A 225 -59.95 17.58 -13.81
CA ALA A 225 -61.12 17.90 -14.62
C ALA A 225 -62.06 16.70 -14.85
N LEU A 226 -61.49 15.49 -14.96
CA LEU A 226 -62.27 14.25 -15.09
C LEU A 226 -63.02 13.93 -13.79
N ASN A 227 -62.37 14.10 -12.64
CA ASN A 227 -63.02 13.93 -11.33
C ASN A 227 -64.15 14.93 -11.12
N GLU A 228 -63.93 16.20 -11.46
CA GLU A 228 -64.99 17.23 -11.42
C GLU A 228 -66.19 16.84 -12.29
N ARG A 229 -65.94 16.36 -13.52
CA ARG A 229 -67.02 15.90 -14.41
C ARG A 229 -67.76 14.68 -13.88
N ASN A 230 -67.05 13.73 -13.26
CA ASN A 230 -67.69 12.56 -12.65
C ASN A 230 -68.62 12.99 -11.51
N HIS A 231 -68.19 13.91 -10.65
CA HIS A 231 -69.05 14.47 -9.61
C HIS A 231 -70.28 15.19 -10.17
N LEU A 232 -70.13 15.99 -11.23
CA LEU A 232 -71.26 16.63 -11.90
C LEU A 232 -72.24 15.60 -12.49
N TYR A 233 -71.72 14.52 -13.08
CA TYR A 233 -72.54 13.45 -13.63
C TYR A 233 -73.31 12.70 -12.54
N GLU A 234 -72.66 12.36 -11.43
CA GLU A 234 -73.30 11.73 -10.27
C GLU A 234 -74.44 12.60 -9.71
N ASN A 235 -74.19 13.90 -9.54
CA ASN A 235 -75.20 14.86 -9.10
C ASN A 235 -76.39 14.93 -10.07
N LEU A 236 -76.11 15.00 -11.37
CA LEU A 236 -77.17 15.04 -12.40
C LEU A 236 -77.99 13.74 -12.41
N LEU A 237 -77.32 12.60 -12.25
CA LEU A 237 -77.97 11.29 -12.18
C LEU A 237 -78.89 11.20 -10.96
N GLU A 238 -78.46 11.76 -9.82
CA GLU A 238 -79.29 11.83 -8.61
C GLU A 238 -80.51 12.73 -8.80
N GLN A 239 -80.32 13.93 -9.37
CA GLN A 239 -81.45 14.83 -9.72
C GLN A 239 -82.44 14.16 -10.67
N TYR A 240 -81.96 13.42 -11.68
CA TYR A 240 -82.80 12.67 -12.60
C TYR A 240 -83.63 11.59 -11.88
N LYS A 241 -83.02 10.87 -10.94
CA LYS A 241 -83.73 9.86 -10.13
C LYS A 241 -84.81 10.50 -9.26
N THR A 242 -84.54 11.64 -8.65
CA THR A 242 -85.54 12.39 -7.86
C THR A 242 -86.71 12.84 -8.72
N LEU A 243 -86.43 13.45 -9.88
CA LEU A 243 -87.48 13.86 -10.83
C LEU A 243 -88.33 12.69 -11.32
N GLN A 244 -87.70 11.54 -11.60
CA GLN A 244 -88.41 10.30 -11.94
C GLN A 244 -89.37 9.85 -10.83
N GLN A 245 -88.93 9.93 -9.56
CA GLN A 245 -89.77 9.58 -8.41
C GLN A 245 -90.94 10.56 -8.23
N GLU A 246 -90.73 11.86 -8.47
CA GLU A 246 -91.78 12.89 -8.35
C GLU A 246 -92.80 12.86 -9.49
N ILE A 247 -92.37 12.53 -10.72
CA ILE A 247 -93.26 12.47 -11.89
C ILE A 247 -94.32 11.38 -11.76
N GLY A 248 -94.00 10.25 -11.11
CA GLY A 248 -94.93 9.13 -10.94
C GLY A 248 -96.25 9.52 -10.27
N PRO A 249 -96.23 10.07 -9.04
CA PRO A 249 -97.41 10.58 -8.35
C PRO A 249 -98.16 11.67 -9.14
N ILE A 250 -97.44 12.60 -9.77
CA ILE A 250 -98.07 13.67 -10.57
C ILE A 250 -98.86 13.07 -11.74
N ARG A 251 -98.31 12.09 -12.45
CA ARG A 251 -99.01 11.37 -13.53
C ARG A 251 -100.26 10.65 -13.02
N GLN A 252 -100.17 10.00 -11.86
CA GLN A 252 -101.32 9.32 -11.24
C GLN A 252 -102.43 10.32 -10.86
N LEU A 253 -102.08 11.45 -10.25
CA LEU A 253 -103.04 12.49 -9.90
C LEU A 253 -103.69 13.11 -11.14
N ALA A 254 -102.92 13.39 -12.19
CA ALA A 254 -103.44 13.90 -13.46
C ALA A 254 -104.42 12.90 -14.10
N PHE A 255 -104.10 11.61 -14.08
CA PHE A 255 -104.98 10.55 -14.58
C PHE A 255 -106.30 10.49 -13.80
N LEU A 256 -106.25 10.50 -12.46
CA LEU A 256 -107.45 10.49 -11.62
C LEU A 256 -108.34 11.72 -11.86
N LYS A 257 -107.73 12.90 -12.00
CA LYS A 257 -108.47 14.14 -12.31
C LYS A 257 -109.18 14.05 -13.66
N LEU A 258 -108.49 13.59 -14.71
CA LEU A 258 -109.09 13.41 -16.02
C LEU A 258 -110.25 12.40 -15.99
N GLN A 259 -110.09 11.29 -15.26
CA GLN A 259 -111.15 10.31 -15.09
C GLN A 259 -112.38 10.90 -14.39
N GLN A 260 -112.18 11.75 -13.38
CA GLN A 260 -113.25 12.47 -12.69
C GLN A 260 -113.95 13.47 -13.62
N ASP A 261 -113.21 14.28 -14.36
CA ASP A 261 -113.75 15.29 -15.27
C ASP A 261 -114.61 14.63 -16.39
N VAL A 262 -114.15 13.49 -16.94
CA VAL A 262 -114.93 12.71 -17.92
C VAL A 262 -116.23 12.15 -17.30
N SER A 263 -116.19 11.73 -16.04
CA SER A 263 -117.38 11.19 -15.36
C SER A 263 -118.42 12.23 -14.96
N LEU A 264 -118.03 13.51 -14.80
CA LEU A 264 -118.92 14.61 -14.40
C LEU A 264 -119.48 15.42 -15.59
N GLY A 265 -118.84 15.33 -16.76
CA GLY A 265 -119.23 16.05 -17.98
C GLY A 265 -120.09 15.25 -18.96
N GLY A 266 -120.43 14.00 -18.66
CA GLY A 266 -121.26 13.11 -19.48
C GLY A 266 -122.70 12.97 -19.00
#